data_AF-A0A9E7HXM0-F1
#
_entry.id   AF-A0A9E7HXM0-F1
#
_cell.length_a   1.000
_cell.length_b   1.000
_cell.length_c   1.000
_cell.angle_alpha   90.00
_cell.angle_beta   90.00
_cell.angle_gamma   90.00
#
_symmetry.space_group_name_H-M   'P 1'
#
loop_
_entity.id
_entity.type
_entity.pdbx_description
1 polymer ?
#
loop_
_entity_poly.entity_id
_entity_poly.type
_entity_poly.pdbx_seq_one_letter_code
_entity_poly.pdbx_strand_id
1 'polypeptide(L)'
;MEPVDLVPSGYRFLPSVEELVVDYFTNWVTGTPLPGRADIYGTELWNLLGSSRQEGYFFVERKPKSSGGSRVDRKAGTGSWTLNKKQEAVKSIVDGRETVVGRKSFLSFNHGRRKNSGWIMYEYEMCSSGFERRVLCHTSTHPHRRPHQNG
;
A
#
# COMPACT_ATOMS: atom_id res chain seq x y z
N MET A 1 22.50 -15.30 -1.28
CA MET A 1 21.05 -15.14 -1.04
C MET A 1 20.86 -15.62 0.39
N GLU A 2 20.72 -14.69 1.33
CA GLU A 2 20.62 -15.02 2.77
C GLU A 2 19.35 -15.83 3.05
N PRO A 3 19.37 -16.81 3.97
CA PRO A 3 18.23 -17.69 4.21
C PRO A 3 17.11 -16.93 4.93
N VAL A 4 15.88 -17.12 4.47
CA VAL A 4 14.65 -16.59 5.10
C VAL A 4 14.29 -17.27 6.43
N ASP A 5 15.15 -18.17 6.92
CA ASP A 5 14.89 -19.06 8.06
C ASP A 5 15.41 -18.55 9.41
N LEU A 6 15.89 -17.31 9.51
CA LEU A 6 16.46 -16.73 10.74
C LEU A 6 15.43 -16.03 11.66
N VAL A 7 14.14 -16.06 11.31
CA VAL A 7 13.11 -15.37 12.10
C VAL A 7 12.45 -16.37 13.06
N PRO A 8 12.59 -16.20 14.39
CA PRO A 8 11.97 -17.10 15.35
C PRO A 8 10.44 -17.14 15.21
N SER A 9 9.85 -18.27 15.59
CA SER A 9 8.39 -18.41 15.61
C SER A 9 7.76 -17.32 16.50
N GLY A 10 6.64 -16.77 16.03
CA GLY A 10 5.90 -15.70 16.72
C GLY A 10 6.30 -14.28 16.31
N TYR A 11 7.43 -14.08 15.63
CA TYR A 11 7.76 -12.78 15.06
C TYR A 11 6.79 -12.42 13.94
N ARG A 12 6.45 -11.13 13.88
CA ARG A 12 5.50 -10.56 12.93
C ARG A 12 6.05 -9.25 12.40
N PHE A 13 5.76 -9.00 11.14
CA PHE A 13 6.05 -7.72 10.52
C PHE A 13 4.99 -6.71 10.95
N LEU A 14 5.33 -5.84 11.90
CA LEU A 14 4.43 -4.83 12.48
C LEU A 14 5.09 -3.43 12.43
N PRO A 15 5.40 -2.91 11.22
CA PRO A 15 6.06 -1.63 11.11
C PRO A 15 5.13 -0.49 11.51
N SER A 16 5.68 0.54 12.13
CA SER A 16 5.02 1.82 12.29
C SER A 16 4.83 2.51 10.94
N VAL A 17 3.94 3.50 10.89
CA VAL A 17 3.75 4.34 9.68
C VAL A 17 5.04 5.07 9.31
N GLU A 18 5.85 5.43 10.30
CA GLU A 18 7.15 6.07 10.09
C GLU A 18 8.15 5.08 9.46
N GLU A 19 8.32 3.89 10.04
CA GLU A 19 9.22 2.85 9.52
C GLU A 19 8.86 2.46 8.08
N LEU A 20 7.56 2.34 7.77
CA LEU A 20 7.08 2.08 6.41
C LEU A 20 7.60 3.12 5.40
N VAL A 21 7.65 4.39 5.78
CA VAL A 21 8.08 5.48 4.89
C VAL A 21 9.60 5.61 4.91
N VAL A 22 10.18 5.78 6.10
CA VAL A 22 11.60 6.12 6.30
C VAL A 22 12.51 4.95 5.98
N ASP A 23 12.16 3.73 6.39
CA ASP A 23 13.01 2.55 6.18
C ASP A 23 12.62 1.80 4.92
N TYR A 24 11.38 1.30 4.84
CA TYR A 24 11.00 0.38 3.76
C TYR A 24 10.85 1.10 2.43
N PHE A 25 10.13 2.21 2.41
CA PHE A 25 9.86 2.90 1.17
C PHE A 25 11.09 3.64 0.64
N THR A 26 11.84 4.36 1.50
CA THR A 26 13.13 4.96 1.10
C THR A 26 14.07 3.90 0.53
N ASN A 27 14.24 2.75 1.19
CA ASN A 27 15.10 1.68 0.70
C ASN A 27 14.66 1.16 -0.68
N TRP A 28 13.36 1.00 -0.92
CA TRP A 28 12.89 0.62 -2.24
C TRP A 28 13.26 1.67 -3.31
N VAL A 29 13.09 2.96 -2.99
CA VAL A 29 13.36 4.06 -3.92
C VAL A 29 14.86 4.20 -4.22
N THR A 30 15.73 3.97 -3.23
CA THR A 30 17.19 3.99 -3.36
C THR A 30 17.78 2.75 -4.03
N GLY A 31 16.94 1.77 -4.39
CA GLY A 31 17.32 0.61 -5.18
C GLY A 31 17.64 -0.65 -4.38
N THR A 32 17.39 -0.65 -3.07
CA THR A 32 17.51 -1.86 -2.24
C THR A 32 16.55 -2.92 -2.77
N PRO A 33 17.03 -4.16 -3.02
CA PRO A 33 16.17 -5.25 -3.43
C PRO A 33 15.26 -5.67 -2.26
N LEU A 34 13.98 -5.31 -2.35
CA LEU A 34 12.96 -5.69 -1.38
C LEU A 34 11.89 -6.59 -2.03
N PRO A 35 11.39 -7.62 -1.33
CA PRO A 35 10.27 -8.41 -1.80
C PRO A 35 8.97 -7.60 -1.83
N GLY A 36 7.94 -8.11 -2.52
CA GLY A 36 6.59 -7.51 -2.47
C GLY A 36 6.27 -6.48 -3.54
N ARG A 37 7.05 -6.40 -4.63
CA ARG A 37 6.64 -5.62 -5.81
C ARG A 37 5.42 -6.25 -6.48
N ALA A 38 4.36 -5.48 -6.71
CA ALA A 38 3.12 -5.98 -7.34
C ALA A 38 2.34 -4.88 -8.06
N ASP A 39 1.49 -5.28 -9.02
CA ASP A 39 0.49 -4.39 -9.64
C ASP A 39 -0.89 -4.57 -9.00
N ILE A 40 -1.13 -3.83 -7.91
CA ILE A 40 -2.40 -3.87 -7.16
C ILE A 40 -3.55 -3.15 -7.88
N TYR A 41 -3.23 -2.36 -8.91
CA TYR A 41 -4.19 -1.61 -9.73
C TYR A 41 -4.43 -2.27 -11.10
N GLY A 42 -3.81 -3.42 -11.35
CA GLY A 42 -4.11 -4.31 -12.48
C GLY A 42 -4.75 -5.63 -12.04
N THR A 43 -4.56 -6.02 -10.78
CA THR A 43 -4.83 -7.38 -10.30
C THR A 43 -5.78 -7.39 -9.11
N GLU A 44 -6.68 -8.37 -9.05
CA GLU A 44 -7.54 -8.57 -7.88
C GLU A 44 -6.73 -9.01 -6.65
N LEU A 45 -7.06 -8.47 -5.48
CA LEU A 45 -6.28 -8.67 -4.26
C LEU A 45 -6.11 -10.13 -3.83
N TRP A 46 -7.15 -10.95 -3.99
CA TRP A 46 -7.07 -12.37 -3.62
C TRP A 46 -6.08 -13.15 -4.49
N ASN A 47 -5.82 -12.69 -5.72
CA ASN A 47 -4.78 -13.28 -6.56
C ASN A 47 -3.38 -12.87 -6.10
N LEU A 48 -3.23 -11.72 -5.43
CA LEU A 48 -1.94 -11.23 -4.90
C LEU A 48 -1.63 -11.79 -3.51
N LEU A 49 -2.63 -11.86 -2.65
CA LEU A 49 -2.50 -12.31 -1.26
C LEU A 49 -2.56 -13.83 -1.12
N GLY A 50 -3.18 -14.52 -2.09
CA GLY A 50 -3.60 -15.90 -1.94
C GLY A 50 -4.83 -16.02 -1.04
N SER A 51 -5.39 -17.23 -0.96
CA SER A 51 -6.67 -17.49 -0.26
C SER A 51 -6.59 -17.37 1.27
N SER A 52 -5.40 -17.49 1.86
CA SER A 52 -5.24 -17.56 3.33
C SER A 52 -4.81 -16.25 3.99
N ARG A 53 -4.33 -15.25 3.24
CA ARG A 53 -3.82 -14.00 3.82
C ARG A 53 -4.91 -12.93 3.91
N GLN A 54 -4.96 -12.27 5.06
CA GLN A 54 -5.92 -11.18 5.35
C GLN A 54 -5.27 -9.80 5.27
N GLU A 55 -3.96 -9.74 5.11
CA GLU A 55 -3.20 -8.52 4.94
C GLU A 55 -1.93 -8.74 4.10
N GLY A 56 -1.40 -7.67 3.53
CA GLY A 56 -0.14 -7.67 2.81
C GLY A 56 0.37 -6.28 2.51
N TYR A 57 1.68 -6.20 2.27
CA TYR A 57 2.41 -4.98 1.94
C TYR A 57 2.98 -5.11 0.53
N PHE A 58 2.81 -4.07 -0.27
CA PHE A 58 3.17 -4.07 -1.67
C PHE A 58 3.90 -2.78 -2.07
N PHE A 59 4.98 -2.93 -2.83
CA PHE A 59 5.62 -1.82 -3.53
C PHE A 59 5.00 -1.71 -4.92
N VAL A 60 4.42 -0.55 -5.23
CA VAL A 60 3.58 -0.36 -6.42
C VAL A 60 4.04 0.85 -7.20
N GLU A 61 4.17 0.68 -8.51
CA GLU A 61 4.38 1.79 -9.44
C GLU A 61 3.04 2.18 -10.09
N ARG A 62 2.50 3.31 -9.65
CA ARG A 62 1.22 3.86 -10.11
C ARG A 62 1.36 4.40 -11.52
N LYS A 63 0.33 4.12 -12.34
CA LYS A 63 0.19 4.71 -13.67
C LYS A 63 -0.83 5.86 -13.61
N PRO A 64 -0.45 7.07 -14.05
CA PRO A 64 -1.42 8.16 -14.15
C PRO A 64 -2.44 7.82 -15.23
N LYS A 65 -3.70 8.19 -14.98
CA LYS A 65 -4.83 7.95 -15.91
C LYS A 65 -4.62 8.66 -17.26
N SER A 66 -3.89 9.76 -17.26
CA SER A 66 -3.56 10.56 -18.44
C SER A 66 -2.13 11.05 -18.37
N SER A 67 -1.50 11.29 -19.53
CA SER A 67 -0.16 11.89 -19.59
C SER A 67 -0.14 13.22 -18.84
N GLY A 68 0.87 13.42 -17.98
CA GLY A 68 1.03 14.63 -17.14
C GLY A 68 0.00 14.82 -16.03
N GLY A 69 -0.97 13.91 -15.86
CA GLY A 69 -2.00 14.00 -14.82
C GLY A 69 -1.56 13.42 -13.48
N SER A 70 -2.14 13.90 -12.38
CA SER A 70 -1.93 13.38 -11.03
C SER A 70 -2.96 12.32 -10.60
N ARG A 71 -4.03 12.14 -11.38
CA ARG A 71 -5.07 11.16 -11.09
C ARG A 71 -4.58 9.76 -11.48
N VAL A 72 -4.66 8.82 -10.55
CA VAL A 72 -4.28 7.42 -10.74
C VAL A 72 -5.48 6.61 -11.20
N ASP A 73 -5.30 5.71 -12.17
CA ASP A 73 -6.31 4.68 -12.42
C ASP A 73 -6.24 3.63 -11.32
N ARG A 74 -7.36 3.43 -10.65
CA ARG A 74 -7.48 2.61 -9.45
C ARG A 74 -8.42 1.44 -9.65
N LYS A 75 -8.69 1.05 -10.89
CA LYS A 75 -9.34 -0.23 -11.19
C LYS A 75 -8.48 -1.38 -10.67
N ALA A 76 -9.09 -2.53 -10.39
CA ALA A 76 -8.37 -3.77 -10.09
C ALA A 76 -9.32 -4.93 -10.40
N GLY A 77 -9.07 -5.62 -11.52
CA GLY A 77 -9.96 -6.64 -12.07
C GLY A 77 -11.41 -6.13 -12.22
N THR A 78 -12.32 -6.77 -11.52
CA THR A 78 -13.77 -6.47 -11.56
C THR A 78 -14.22 -5.36 -10.60
N GLY A 79 -13.28 -4.71 -9.89
CA GLY A 79 -13.56 -3.65 -8.93
C GLY A 79 -12.69 -2.41 -9.09
N SER A 80 -12.79 -1.52 -8.10
CA SER A 80 -12.00 -0.29 -8.05
C SER A 80 -11.75 0.18 -6.63
N TRP A 81 -10.55 0.69 -6.40
CA TRP A 81 -10.17 1.39 -5.18
C TRP A 81 -10.66 2.84 -5.20
N THR A 82 -11.39 3.21 -4.15
CA THR A 82 -11.91 4.55 -3.95
C THR A 82 -11.19 5.21 -2.78
N LEU A 83 -10.64 6.39 -3.02
CA LEU A 83 -10.04 7.24 -1.98
C LEU A 83 -11.16 7.80 -1.10
N ASN A 84 -11.13 7.53 0.21
CA ASN A 84 -12.23 7.90 1.11
C ASN A 84 -12.00 9.22 1.87
N LYS A 85 -10.75 9.66 2.08
CA LYS A 85 -10.42 10.80 2.96
C LYS A 85 -9.27 11.67 2.42
N LYS A 86 -9.14 12.87 3.01
CA LYS A 86 -7.97 13.76 2.89
C LYS A 86 -6.71 13.01 3.31
N GLN A 87 -5.64 13.18 2.55
CA GLN A 87 -4.34 12.56 2.84
C GLN A 87 -3.80 13.09 4.19
N GLU A 88 -3.29 12.18 5.00
CA GLU A 88 -2.67 12.48 6.30
C GLU A 88 -1.17 12.65 6.11
N ALA A 89 -0.57 13.65 6.76
CA ALA A 89 0.88 13.83 6.73
C ALA A 89 1.55 12.77 7.61
N VAL A 90 2.60 12.14 7.11
CA VAL A 90 3.49 11.28 7.89
C VAL A 90 4.68 12.13 8.32
N LYS A 91 4.93 12.16 9.63
CA LYS A 91 5.98 12.97 10.23
C LYS A 91 7.02 12.09 10.91
N SER A 92 8.26 12.54 10.91
CA SER A 92 9.41 11.91 11.57
C SER A 92 10.32 13.00 12.13
N ILE A 93 11.21 12.63 13.07
CA ILE A 93 12.24 13.53 13.59
C ILE A 93 13.49 13.39 12.71
N VAL A 94 13.79 14.43 11.93
CA VAL A 94 14.98 14.52 11.08
C VAL A 94 15.84 15.68 11.58
N ASP A 95 17.12 15.43 11.88
CA ASP A 95 18.05 16.42 12.45
C ASP A 95 17.49 17.17 13.67
N GLY A 96 16.78 16.44 14.53
CA GLY A 96 16.16 16.99 15.75
C GLY A 96 14.92 17.84 15.50
N ARG A 97 14.35 17.84 14.30
CA ARG A 97 13.14 18.62 13.94
C ARG A 97 12.04 17.73 13.36
N GLU A 98 10.80 18.02 13.75
CA GLU A 98 9.63 17.37 13.15
C GLU A 98 9.51 17.76 11.67
N THR A 99 9.63 16.77 10.80
CA THR A 99 9.63 16.94 9.35
C THR A 99 8.57 16.04 8.72
N VAL A 100 7.83 16.56 7.73
CA VAL A 100 6.91 15.73 6.94
C VAL A 100 7.72 14.91 5.94
N VAL A 101 7.74 13.60 6.15
CA VAL A 101 8.51 12.65 5.31
C VAL A 101 7.65 11.98 4.24
N GLY A 102 6.32 12.01 4.40
CA GLY A 102 5.42 11.43 3.41
C GLY A 102 3.95 11.73 3.67
N ARG A 103 3.08 11.02 2.96
CA ARG A 103 1.63 11.10 3.11
C ARG A 103 1.02 9.71 3.13
N LYS A 104 -0.07 9.57 3.88
CA LYS A 104 -0.88 8.37 3.99
C LYS A 104 -2.28 8.63 3.45
N SER A 105 -2.73 7.80 2.52
CA SER A 105 -4.05 7.85 1.91
C SER A 105 -4.85 6.61 2.29
N PHE A 106 -6.14 6.75 2.58
CA PHE A 106 -7.01 5.62 2.92
C PHE A 106 -8.01 5.32 1.80
N LEU A 107 -8.00 4.09 1.31
CA LEU A 107 -8.82 3.61 0.21
C LEU A 107 -9.69 2.43 0.64
N SER A 108 -10.86 2.31 0.02
CA SER A 108 -11.78 1.18 0.17
C SER A 108 -12.02 0.55 -1.20
N PHE A 109 -12.19 -0.77 -1.23
CA PHE A 109 -12.43 -1.49 -2.47
C PHE A 109 -13.92 -1.68 -2.72
N ASN A 110 -14.38 -1.24 -3.88
CA ASN A 110 -15.71 -1.55 -4.41
C ASN A 110 -15.60 -2.69 -5.41
N HIS A 111 -16.39 -3.75 -5.26
CA HIS A 111 -16.37 -4.94 -6.12
C HIS A 111 -17.69 -5.04 -6.89
N GLY A 112 -17.66 -4.87 -8.21
CA GLY A 112 -18.87 -4.78 -9.03
C GLY A 112 -19.88 -3.77 -8.47
N ARG A 113 -21.09 -4.21 -8.18
CA ARG A 113 -22.16 -3.38 -7.59
C ARG A 113 -22.07 -3.23 -6.07
N ARG A 114 -21.24 -4.05 -5.39
CA ARG A 114 -21.08 -4.00 -3.94
C ARG A 114 -20.09 -2.92 -3.56
N LYS A 115 -20.61 -1.83 -2.99
CA LYS A 115 -19.79 -0.79 -2.36
C LYS A 115 -19.15 -1.33 -1.09
N ASN A 116 -17.89 -0.96 -0.85
CA ASN A 116 -17.12 -1.28 0.35
C ASN A 116 -17.17 -2.79 0.69
N SER A 117 -16.52 -3.57 -0.17
CA SER A 117 -16.43 -5.04 -0.16
C SER A 117 -15.81 -5.64 1.11
N GLY A 118 -15.32 -4.81 2.03
CA GLY A 118 -14.60 -5.23 3.23
C GLY A 118 -13.09 -5.09 3.10
N TRP A 119 -12.55 -4.87 1.89
CA TRP A 119 -11.12 -4.60 1.70
C TRP A 119 -10.80 -3.11 1.83
N ILE A 120 -9.70 -2.82 2.52
CA ILE A 120 -9.13 -1.50 2.71
C ILE A 120 -7.66 -1.47 2.29
N MET A 121 -7.18 -0.27 1.99
CA MET A 121 -5.77 -0.02 1.69
C MET A 121 -5.32 1.29 2.31
N TYR A 122 -4.13 1.28 2.88
CA TYR A 122 -3.35 2.47 3.16
C TYR A 122 -2.25 2.60 2.11
N GLU A 123 -2.26 3.71 1.37
CA GLU A 123 -1.24 4.04 0.37
C GLU A 123 -0.32 5.11 0.96
N TYR A 124 0.98 4.84 0.98
CA TYR A 124 2.03 5.70 1.50
C TYR A 124 2.86 6.24 0.33
N GLU A 125 3.02 7.56 0.27
CA GLU A 125 3.80 8.26 -0.75
C GLU A 125 4.84 9.19 -0.11
N MET A 126 6.00 9.36 -0.75
CA MET A 126 7.02 10.31 -0.31
C MET A 126 6.59 11.73 -0.66
N CYS A 127 7.07 12.70 0.11
CA CYS A 127 6.91 14.10 -0.28
C CYS A 127 7.76 14.40 -1.52
N SER A 128 7.08 14.71 -2.62
CA SER A 128 7.69 15.08 -3.91
C SER A 128 7.04 16.35 -4.46
N SER A 129 7.78 17.09 -5.27
CA SER A 129 7.29 18.30 -5.97
C SER A 129 6.33 17.97 -7.13
N GLY A 130 6.18 16.69 -7.48
CA GLY A 130 5.33 16.24 -8.59
C GLY A 130 4.49 15.00 -8.25
N PHE A 131 3.93 14.37 -9.28
CA PHE A 131 3.22 13.11 -9.14
C PHE A 131 4.21 11.99 -8.76
N GLU A 132 4.12 11.55 -7.52
CA GLU A 132 4.92 10.42 -7.05
C GLU A 132 4.39 9.13 -7.67
N ARG A 133 5.19 8.43 -8.47
CA ARG A 133 4.76 7.20 -9.13
C ARG A 133 4.81 6.02 -8.18
N ARG A 134 5.82 5.99 -7.32
CA ARG A 134 6.08 4.87 -6.43
C ARG A 134 5.27 5.04 -5.15
N VAL A 135 4.64 3.97 -4.69
CA VAL A 135 3.97 3.96 -3.39
C VAL A 135 4.19 2.64 -2.68
N LEU A 136 4.13 2.69 -1.36
CA LEU A 136 3.97 1.49 -0.54
C LEU A 136 2.48 1.37 -0.20
N CYS A 137 1.91 0.18 -0.42
CA CYS A 137 0.51 -0.10 -0.13
C CYS A 137 0.41 -1.18 0.94
N HIS A 138 -0.30 -0.89 2.02
CA HIS A 138 -0.74 -1.88 3.00
C HIS A 138 -2.21 -2.17 2.75
N THR A 139 -2.53 -3.39 2.29
CA THR A 139 -3.90 -3.83 2.07
C THR A 139 -4.30 -4.79 3.17
N SER A 140 -5.51 -4.64 3.70
CA SER A 140 -6.03 -5.56 4.71
C SER A 140 -7.56 -5.63 4.68
N THR A 141 -8.10 -6.64 5.35
CA THR A 141 -9.53 -6.72 5.60
C THR A 141 -9.93 -5.75 6.70
N HIS A 142 -11.06 -5.07 6.51
CA HIS A 142 -11.62 -4.19 7.52
C HIS A 142 -11.98 -5.01 8.79
N PRO A 143 -11.60 -4.58 10.01
CA PRO A 143 -11.73 -5.39 11.24
C PRO A 143 -13.14 -5.94 11.50
N HIS A 144 -14.15 -5.15 11.14
CA HIS A 144 -15.56 -5.49 11.36
C HIS A 144 -16.30 -6.00 10.11
N ARG A 145 -15.61 -6.28 8.99
CA ARG A 145 -16.26 -6.76 7.76
C ARG A 145 -15.50 -7.94 7.19
N ARG A 146 -16.16 -9.10 7.07
CA ARG A 146 -15.58 -10.21 6.32
C ARG A 146 -15.47 -9.79 4.84
N PRO A 147 -14.28 -9.85 4.25
CA PRO A 147 -14.11 -9.56 2.83
C PRO A 147 -14.91 -10.58 2.02
N HIS A 148 -15.37 -10.17 0.84
CA HIS A 148 -15.70 -11.16 -0.18
C HIS A 148 -14.39 -11.83 -0.61
N GLN A 149 -14.26 -13.12 -0.36
CA GLN A 149 -13.28 -13.98 -1.01
C GLN A 149 -14.04 -14.70 -2.13
N ASN A 150 -13.52 -14.68 -3.35
CA ASN A 150 -14.08 -15.53 -4.41
C ASN A 150 -13.82 -16.99 -3.98
N GLY A 151 -14.92 -17.75 -3.86
CA GLY A 151 -14.89 -19.21 -3.79
C GLY A 151 -14.71 -19.81 -5.17
#